data_AF-A0A2G8JYJ8-F1
#
_entry.id   AF-A0A2G8JYJ8-F1
#
_cell.length_a   1.000
_cell.length_b   1.000
_cell.length_c   1.000
_cell.angle_alpha   90.00
_cell.angle_beta   90.00
_cell.angle_gamma   90.00
#
_symmetry.space_group_name_H-M   'P 1'
#
loop_
_entity.id
_entity.type
_entity.pdbx_description
1 polymer ?
#
loop_
_entity_poly.entity_id
_entity_poly.type
_entity_poly.pdbx_seq_one_letter_code
_entity_poly.pdbx_strand_id
1 'polypeptide(L)'
;MFKRHRVSKKGSRKISGDIFSAYAYCSRRPTCSVSARLSMASNLKCMVFYTGCVKHETDETSQRPVRADERKTLQNELWKSHCPSRLHTERLGKLDEHTLASGNLTGVCVDGSVFKQISYEGRRQLQSDKDLLTSLLLKKQDSLNNYIRQISASPSYVVSFTDAGVRLFHELAKTVPLHWDATGSVTWKDGNKEYLYYAIVFPNPTRQEEGEKSSPCPIAELISTNQSEPTPSQQS
;
A
#
# COMPACT_ATOMS: atom_id res chain seq x y z
N MET A 1 -12.54 -14.80 -17.02
CA MET A 1 -13.20 -13.72 -16.24
C MET A 1 -12.66 -12.36 -16.68
N PHE A 2 -13.47 -11.30 -16.67
CA PHE A 2 -13.02 -9.95 -17.01
C PHE A 2 -12.48 -9.24 -15.76
N LYS A 3 -11.21 -8.80 -15.80
CA LYS A 3 -10.56 -8.09 -14.67
C LYS A 3 -10.81 -6.59 -14.69
N ARG A 4 -10.81 -6.02 -15.90
CA ARG A 4 -10.90 -4.58 -16.14
C ARG A 4 -11.71 -4.36 -17.40
N HIS A 5 -12.65 -3.43 -17.36
CA HIS A 5 -13.39 -2.98 -18.52
C HIS A 5 -13.52 -1.46 -18.49
N ARG A 6 -13.62 -0.88 -19.67
CA ARG A 6 -13.83 0.56 -19.86
C ARG A 6 -14.83 0.74 -21.00
N VAL A 7 -15.81 1.59 -20.76
CA VAL A 7 -16.76 2.08 -21.78
C VAL A 7 -16.53 3.58 -21.93
N SER A 8 -16.43 4.06 -23.17
CA SER A 8 -16.35 5.49 -23.45
C SER A 8 -17.72 6.13 -23.25
N LYS A 9 -17.77 7.24 -22.51
CA LYS A 9 -19.00 8.02 -22.32
C LYS A 9 -19.21 8.95 -23.51
N LYS A 10 -20.47 9.13 -23.92
CA LYS A 10 -20.86 10.10 -24.96
C LYS A 10 -20.35 11.50 -24.56
N GLY A 11 -19.55 12.13 -25.42
CA GLY A 11 -18.93 13.44 -25.16
C GLY A 11 -17.61 13.43 -24.35
N SER A 12 -17.00 12.25 -24.14
CA SER A 12 -15.70 12.18 -23.47
C SER A 12 -14.59 12.86 -24.28
N ARG A 13 -13.85 13.79 -23.66
CA ARG A 13 -12.65 14.44 -24.25
C ARG A 13 -11.40 13.53 -24.27
N LYS A 14 -11.46 12.33 -23.66
CA LYS A 14 -10.32 11.40 -23.65
C LYS A 14 -10.21 10.72 -25.02
N ILE A 15 -9.13 11.03 -25.72
CA ILE A 15 -8.74 10.47 -27.02
C ILE A 15 -8.30 9.00 -26.83
N SER A 16 -9.24 8.08 -26.69
CA SER A 16 -8.97 6.68 -27.02
C SER A 16 -9.93 6.28 -28.12
N GLY A 17 -9.40 5.81 -29.26
CA GLY A 17 -10.20 5.39 -30.41
C GLY A 17 -11.21 4.27 -30.10
N ASP A 18 -11.02 3.58 -28.97
CA ASP A 18 -11.89 2.49 -28.54
C ASP A 18 -13.08 3.01 -27.72
N ILE A 19 -14.29 2.65 -28.15
CA ILE A 19 -15.55 2.87 -27.40
C ILE A 19 -15.72 1.88 -26.27
N PHE A 20 -15.10 0.70 -26.37
CA PHE A 20 -15.06 -0.30 -25.31
C PHE A 20 -13.70 -1.00 -25.32
N SER A 21 -13.14 -1.22 -24.14
CA SER A 21 -12.02 -2.15 -23.98
C SER A 21 -12.21 -3.00 -22.74
N ALA A 22 -11.82 -4.27 -22.83
CA ALA A 22 -11.85 -5.17 -21.70
C ALA A 22 -10.63 -6.08 -21.70
N TYR A 23 -10.19 -6.45 -20.50
CA TYR A 23 -9.15 -7.43 -20.29
C TYR A 23 -9.72 -8.64 -19.55
N ALA A 24 -9.62 -9.79 -20.18
CA ALA A 24 -10.01 -11.08 -19.64
C ALA A 24 -8.78 -11.96 -19.39
N TYR A 25 -8.90 -12.85 -18.42
CA TYR A 25 -7.88 -13.80 -18.03
C TYR A 25 -8.53 -15.13 -17.61
N CYS A 26 -7.73 -16.19 -17.58
CA CYS A 26 -8.17 -17.47 -17.02
C CYS A 26 -8.50 -17.32 -15.53
N SER A 27 -9.74 -17.61 -15.15
CA SER A 27 -10.17 -17.56 -13.75
C SER A 27 -9.84 -18.81 -12.95
N ARG A 28 -9.48 -19.93 -13.61
CA ARG A 28 -9.17 -21.19 -12.93
C ARG A 28 -7.77 -21.20 -12.31
N ARG A 29 -6.79 -20.62 -13.01
CA ARG A 29 -5.39 -20.55 -12.56
C ARG A 29 -4.84 -19.13 -12.72
N PRO A 30 -4.41 -18.48 -11.63
CA PRO A 30 -3.77 -17.18 -11.73
C PRO A 30 -2.35 -17.22 -12.32
N THR A 31 -1.72 -18.39 -12.40
CA THR A 31 -0.47 -18.62 -13.14
C THR A 31 -0.67 -18.94 -14.62
N CYS A 32 -1.91 -19.08 -15.08
CA CYS A 32 -2.18 -19.35 -16.48
C CYS A 32 -1.86 -18.13 -17.34
N SER A 33 -1.08 -18.33 -18.39
CA SER A 33 -0.69 -17.30 -19.36
C SER A 33 -1.84 -16.88 -20.30
N VAL A 34 -3.00 -17.53 -20.20
CA VAL A 34 -4.16 -17.23 -21.02
C VAL A 34 -4.74 -15.87 -20.65
N SER A 35 -4.71 -14.97 -21.62
CA SER A 35 -5.37 -13.67 -21.51
C SER A 35 -6.01 -13.26 -22.82
N ALA A 36 -7.03 -12.42 -22.75
CA ALA A 36 -7.65 -11.83 -23.92
C ALA A 36 -7.88 -10.35 -23.69
N ARG A 37 -7.50 -9.52 -24.67
CA ARG A 37 -7.82 -8.11 -24.71
C ARG A 37 -8.84 -7.86 -25.79
N LEU A 38 -9.99 -7.32 -25.40
CA LEU A 38 -11.05 -6.88 -26.29
C LEU A 38 -10.91 -5.37 -26.47
N SER A 39 -10.98 -4.92 -27.71
CA SER A 39 -10.95 -3.52 -28.10
C SER A 39 -12.01 -3.31 -29.19
N MET A 40 -12.95 -2.42 -28.95
CA MET A 40 -14.03 -2.12 -29.87
C MET A 40 -13.91 -0.67 -30.32
N ALA A 41 -13.80 -0.47 -31.63
CA ALA A 41 -13.73 0.86 -32.24
C ALA A 41 -15.13 1.47 -32.42
N SER A 42 -15.18 2.77 -32.75
CA SER A 42 -16.42 3.53 -32.98
C SER A 42 -17.33 2.95 -34.07
N ASN A 43 -16.78 2.19 -35.02
CA ASN A 43 -17.52 1.48 -36.05
C ASN A 43 -18.11 0.13 -35.58
N LEU A 44 -18.15 -0.11 -34.26
CA LEU A 44 -18.63 -1.33 -33.61
C LEU A 44 -17.85 -2.61 -33.97
N LYS A 45 -16.71 -2.50 -34.67
CA LYS A 45 -15.83 -3.66 -34.89
C LYS A 45 -15.05 -3.95 -33.62
N CYS A 46 -15.15 -5.20 -33.16
CA CYS A 46 -14.44 -5.70 -31.98
C CYS A 46 -13.22 -6.51 -32.43
N MET A 47 -12.04 -6.12 -31.96
CA MET A 47 -10.81 -6.89 -32.08
C MET A 47 -10.56 -7.64 -30.77
N VAL A 48 -10.26 -8.92 -30.88
CA VAL A 48 -9.90 -9.78 -29.76
C VAL A 48 -8.45 -10.21 -29.95
N PHE A 49 -7.56 -9.71 -29.09
CA PHE A 49 -6.19 -10.19 -29.01
C PHE A 49 -6.13 -11.26 -27.94
N TYR A 50 -5.86 -12.49 -28.34
CA TYR A 50 -5.78 -13.64 -27.46
C TYR A 50 -4.33 -14.13 -27.35
N THR A 51 -3.89 -14.45 -26.14
CA THR A 51 -2.56 -14.99 -25.85
C THR A 51 -2.65 -16.22 -24.96
N GLY A 52 -1.79 -17.21 -25.19
CA GLY A 52 -1.66 -18.40 -24.35
C GLY A 52 -2.40 -19.64 -24.88
N CYS A 53 -2.25 -20.77 -24.20
CA CYS A 53 -2.93 -22.02 -24.55
C CYS A 53 -3.87 -22.44 -23.41
N VAL A 54 -5.16 -22.58 -23.68
CA VAL A 54 -6.09 -23.18 -22.71
C VAL A 54 -5.90 -24.70 -22.75
N LYS A 55 -5.00 -25.20 -21.90
CA LYS A 55 -4.90 -26.63 -21.58
C LYS A 55 -5.06 -26.75 -20.07
N HIS A 56 -6.32 -26.74 -19.62
CA HIS A 56 -6.65 -27.10 -18.24
C HIS A 56 -7.46 -28.39 -18.28
N GLU A 57 -7.00 -29.44 -17.61
CA GLU A 57 -7.81 -30.63 -17.41
C GLU A 57 -9.03 -30.29 -16.54
N THR A 58 -10.13 -31.01 -16.74
CA THR A 58 -11.37 -30.82 -15.96
C THR A 58 -11.18 -31.09 -14.47
N ASP A 59 -10.15 -31.87 -14.14
CA ASP A 59 -9.91 -32.43 -12.81
C ASP A 59 -8.85 -31.61 -12.05
N GLU A 60 -8.34 -30.53 -12.66
CA GLU A 60 -7.35 -29.65 -12.06
C GLU A 60 -7.89 -28.95 -10.81
N THR A 61 -7.15 -29.08 -9.71
CA THR A 61 -7.43 -28.36 -8.46
C THR A 61 -7.25 -26.86 -8.67
N SER A 62 -8.34 -26.11 -8.49
CA SER A 62 -8.33 -24.64 -8.57
C SER A 62 -7.99 -24.01 -7.23
N GLN A 63 -7.32 -22.86 -7.28
CA GLN A 63 -7.09 -22.04 -6.10
C GLN A 63 -8.44 -21.59 -5.52
N ARG A 64 -8.71 -21.91 -4.26
CA ARG A 64 -9.92 -21.44 -3.59
C ARG A 64 -9.70 -20.04 -3.00
N PRO A 65 -10.74 -19.19 -3.01
CA PRO A 65 -10.68 -17.91 -2.30
C PRO A 65 -10.52 -18.15 -0.80
N VAL A 66 -9.79 -17.25 -0.14
CA VAL A 66 -9.66 -17.24 1.33
C VAL A 66 -11.03 -17.06 1.96
N ARG A 67 -11.47 -18.03 2.77
CA ARG A 67 -12.82 -18.03 3.38
C ARG A 67 -12.93 -17.04 4.53
N ALA A 68 -14.15 -16.72 4.95
CA ALA A 68 -14.39 -15.71 5.99
C ALA A 68 -13.64 -15.99 7.30
N ASP A 69 -13.62 -17.24 7.76
CA ASP A 69 -12.93 -17.62 9.01
C ASP A 69 -11.41 -17.54 8.86
N GLU A 70 -10.87 -18.04 7.75
CA GLU A 70 -9.44 -17.90 7.42
C GLU A 70 -9.02 -16.43 7.29
N ARG A 71 -9.88 -15.57 6.71
CA ARG A 71 -9.65 -14.12 6.63
C ARG A 71 -9.53 -13.51 8.01
N LYS A 72 -10.40 -13.86 8.98
CA LYS A 72 -10.31 -13.36 10.36
C LYS A 72 -8.99 -13.78 11.02
N THR A 73 -8.59 -15.04 10.86
CA THR A 73 -7.30 -15.53 11.38
C THR A 73 -6.13 -14.76 10.77
N LEU A 74 -6.15 -14.56 9.44
CA LEU A 74 -5.15 -13.77 8.73
C LEU A 74 -5.12 -12.30 9.17
N GLN A 75 -6.27 -11.68 9.46
CA GLN A 75 -6.33 -10.32 10.02
C GLN A 75 -5.58 -10.24 11.35
N ASN A 76 -5.79 -11.22 12.24
CA ASN A 76 -5.11 -11.28 13.54
C ASN A 76 -3.60 -11.53 13.40
N GLU A 77 -3.15 -12.31 12.42
CA GLU A 77 -1.72 -12.50 12.15
C GLU A 77 -1.07 -11.25 11.56
N LEU A 78 -1.74 -10.60 10.59
CA LEU A 78 -1.30 -9.34 9.99
C LEU A 78 -1.29 -8.18 10.99
N TRP A 79 -2.05 -8.29 12.08
CA TRP A 79 -1.96 -7.38 13.21
C TRP A 79 -0.63 -7.52 13.96
N LYS A 80 -0.21 -8.77 14.20
CA LYS A 80 1.04 -9.10 14.90
C LYS A 80 2.28 -8.88 14.00
N SER A 81 2.15 -9.14 12.71
CA SER A 81 3.20 -8.94 11.69
C SER A 81 2.82 -7.77 10.79
N HIS A 82 3.36 -6.58 11.09
CA HIS A 82 2.98 -5.33 10.43
C HIS A 82 3.14 -5.30 8.90
N CYS A 83 3.89 -6.22 8.30
CA CYS A 83 4.19 -6.23 6.86
C CYS A 83 3.43 -7.36 6.12
N PRO A 84 2.37 -7.04 5.34
CA PRO A 84 1.63 -8.03 4.55
C PRO A 84 2.49 -8.79 3.55
N SER A 85 3.48 -8.11 2.95
CA SER A 85 4.42 -8.73 2.02
C SER A 85 5.27 -9.79 2.73
N ARG A 86 5.73 -9.51 3.96
CA ARG A 86 6.55 -10.45 4.73
C ARG A 86 5.76 -11.71 5.08
N LEU A 87 4.54 -11.56 5.60
CA LEU A 87 3.68 -12.70 5.94
C LEU A 87 3.32 -13.53 4.70
N HIS A 88 3.10 -12.89 3.55
CA HIS A 88 2.90 -13.57 2.27
C HIS A 88 4.12 -14.42 1.89
N THR A 89 5.32 -13.85 1.91
CA THR A 89 6.56 -14.56 1.61
C THR A 89 6.81 -15.72 2.58
N GLU A 90 6.60 -15.52 3.88
CA GLU A 90 6.72 -16.56 4.90
C GLU A 90 5.76 -17.72 4.65
N ARG A 91 4.51 -17.46 4.29
CA ARG A 91 3.53 -18.50 4.00
C ARG A 91 3.78 -19.19 2.66
N LEU A 92 4.25 -18.44 1.65
CA LEU A 92 4.65 -19.00 0.36
C LEU A 92 5.83 -19.97 0.53
N GLY A 93 6.82 -19.62 1.35
CA GLY A 93 7.96 -20.47 1.67
C GLY A 93 7.64 -21.72 2.49
N LYS A 94 6.42 -21.83 3.05
CA LYS A 94 5.96 -23.02 3.78
C LYS A 94 5.19 -24.02 2.92
N LEU A 95 4.90 -23.69 1.66
CA LEU A 95 4.23 -24.61 0.74
C LEU A 95 5.22 -25.69 0.29
N ASP A 96 4.74 -26.94 0.22
CA ASP A 96 5.53 -28.03 -0.34
C ASP A 96 5.68 -27.89 -1.87
N GLU A 97 6.75 -28.50 -2.39
CA GLU A 97 7.11 -28.41 -3.81
C GLU A 97 6.01 -28.95 -4.74
N HIS A 98 5.29 -29.98 -4.31
CA HIS A 98 4.18 -30.56 -5.07
C HIS A 98 2.97 -29.60 -5.13
N THR A 99 2.64 -28.92 -4.04
CA THR A 99 1.61 -27.87 -4.00
C THR A 99 1.99 -26.66 -4.85
N LEU A 100 3.26 -26.25 -4.84
CA LEU A 100 3.77 -25.19 -5.70
C LEU A 100 3.69 -25.58 -7.19
N ALA A 101 4.14 -26.78 -7.54
CA ALA A 101 4.11 -27.31 -8.91
C ALA A 101 2.67 -27.50 -9.43
N SER A 102 1.76 -27.96 -8.58
CA SER A 102 0.34 -28.10 -8.92
C SER A 102 -0.37 -26.75 -9.05
N GLY A 103 0.21 -25.64 -8.57
CA GLY A 103 -0.37 -24.30 -8.66
C GLY A 103 -1.54 -24.06 -7.70
N ASN A 104 -1.75 -24.95 -6.72
CA ASN A 104 -2.82 -24.84 -5.74
C ASN A 104 -2.42 -23.93 -4.57
N LEU A 105 -2.35 -22.62 -4.83
CA LEU A 105 -1.95 -21.60 -3.85
C LEU A 105 -3.10 -21.16 -2.93
N THR A 106 -3.98 -22.09 -2.57
CA THR A 106 -5.14 -21.80 -1.71
C THR A 106 -4.66 -21.21 -0.37
N GLY A 107 -5.26 -20.10 0.07
CA GLY A 107 -4.88 -19.43 1.31
C GLY A 107 -3.65 -18.50 1.24
N VAL A 108 -2.72 -18.71 0.30
CA VAL A 108 -1.51 -17.87 0.14
C VAL A 108 -1.67 -16.84 -0.98
N CYS A 109 -2.39 -17.21 -2.04
CA CYS A 109 -2.57 -16.40 -3.25
C CYS A 109 -1.29 -16.13 -4.05
N VAL A 110 -1.46 -15.96 -5.37
CA VAL A 110 -0.34 -15.66 -6.29
C VAL A 110 0.30 -14.32 -5.99
N ASP A 111 -0.50 -13.31 -5.64
CA ASP A 111 0.00 -12.00 -5.26
C ASP A 111 -0.27 -11.69 -3.77
N GLY A 112 0.63 -10.92 -3.16
CA GLY A 112 0.41 -10.37 -1.83
C GLY A 112 -0.69 -9.30 -1.77
N SER A 113 -1.43 -9.07 -2.88
CA SER A 113 -2.49 -8.07 -2.95
C SER A 113 -3.65 -8.42 -2.02
N VAL A 114 -3.98 -9.71 -1.92
CA VAL A 114 -5.02 -10.22 -1.03
C VAL A 114 -4.64 -9.99 0.43
N PHE A 115 -3.37 -10.19 0.79
CA PHE A 115 -2.86 -9.92 2.14
C PHE A 115 -2.92 -8.41 2.46
N LYS A 116 -2.56 -7.54 1.50
CA LYS A 116 -2.71 -6.09 1.66
C LYS A 116 -4.17 -5.70 1.88
N GLN A 117 -5.09 -6.28 1.11
CA GLN A 117 -6.52 -6.00 1.25
C GLN A 117 -7.06 -6.50 2.59
N ILE A 118 -6.74 -7.73 3.00
CA ILE A 118 -7.16 -8.28 4.30
C ILE A 118 -6.61 -7.42 5.45
N SER A 119 -5.35 -6.98 5.37
CA SER A 119 -4.73 -6.06 6.34
C SER A 119 -5.45 -4.72 6.39
N TYR A 120 -5.82 -4.15 5.24
CA TYR A 120 -6.57 -2.90 5.17
C TYR A 120 -7.97 -3.04 5.78
N GLU A 121 -8.70 -4.11 5.42
CA GLU A 121 -10.04 -4.37 5.97
C GLU A 121 -10.02 -4.55 7.49
N GLY A 122 -9.03 -5.29 8.02
CA GLY A 122 -8.85 -5.45 9.47
C GLY A 122 -8.57 -4.11 10.16
N ARG A 123 -7.67 -3.29 9.60
CA ARG A 123 -7.38 -1.95 10.13
C ARG A 123 -8.57 -1.00 10.07
N ARG A 124 -9.42 -1.13 9.04
CA ARG A 124 -10.63 -0.31 8.90
C ARG A 124 -11.66 -0.59 9.99
N GLN A 125 -11.73 -1.81 10.51
CA GLN A 125 -12.61 -2.15 11.63
C GLN A 125 -12.19 -1.46 12.94
N LEU A 126 -10.95 -0.99 13.04
CA LEU A 126 -10.40 -0.29 14.19
C LEU A 126 -10.44 1.24 14.05
N GLN A 127 -10.96 1.74 12.93
CA GLN A 127 -11.22 3.17 12.81
C GLN A 127 -12.44 3.51 13.66
N SER A 128 -12.25 4.45 14.57
CA SER A 128 -13.32 4.94 15.46
C SER A 128 -14.43 5.65 14.69
N ASP A 129 -14.11 6.19 13.51
CA ASP A 129 -15.06 6.86 12.63
C ASP A 129 -14.74 6.53 11.15
N LYS A 130 -15.76 6.61 10.28
CA LYS A 130 -15.59 6.43 8.82
C LYS A 130 -14.88 7.61 8.19
N ASP A 131 -15.08 8.82 8.73
CA ASP A 131 -14.30 10.00 8.36
C ASP A 131 -12.94 9.95 9.06
N LEU A 132 -11.89 9.94 8.24
CA LEU A 132 -10.52 9.82 8.72
C LEU A 132 -10.14 11.00 9.62
N LEU A 133 -10.56 12.22 9.26
CA LEU A 133 -10.23 13.42 10.02
C LEU A 133 -10.90 13.39 11.40
N THR A 134 -12.18 13.03 11.45
CA THR A 134 -12.91 12.84 12.71
C THR A 134 -12.27 11.73 13.55
N SER A 135 -11.91 10.59 12.96
CA SER A 135 -11.20 9.51 13.66
C SER A 135 -9.84 9.97 14.22
N LEU A 136 -9.09 10.80 13.49
CA LEU A 136 -7.82 11.37 13.94
C LEU A 136 -8.00 12.38 15.09
N LEU A 137 -9.04 13.22 15.03
CA LEU A 137 -9.36 14.18 16.10
C LEU A 137 -9.81 13.47 17.37
N LEU A 138 -10.56 12.37 17.27
CA LEU A 138 -10.88 11.51 18.42
C LEU A 138 -9.59 10.90 19.01
N LYS A 139 -8.68 10.42 18.16
CA LYS A 139 -7.36 9.91 18.59
C LYS A 139 -6.38 10.96 19.12
N LYS A 140 -6.67 12.25 18.97
CA LYS A 140 -5.95 13.35 19.63
C LYS A 140 -6.23 13.36 21.13
N GLN A 141 -7.43 12.96 21.53
CA GLN A 141 -7.84 12.88 22.94
C GLN A 141 -7.32 11.60 23.61
N ASP A 142 -7.07 10.55 22.83
CA ASP A 142 -6.42 9.33 23.33
C ASP A 142 -4.95 9.57 23.68
N SER A 143 -4.62 9.42 24.97
CA SER A 143 -3.24 9.34 25.43
C SER A 143 -2.59 8.04 24.93
N LEU A 144 -1.92 8.08 23.78
CA LEU A 144 -1.03 6.99 23.39
C LEU A 144 0.24 7.11 24.22
N ASN A 145 0.48 6.15 25.10
CA ASN A 145 1.75 5.99 25.78
C ASN A 145 2.88 5.99 24.73
N ASN A 146 3.92 6.81 24.96
CA ASN A 146 5.14 6.93 24.16
C ASN A 146 5.07 7.74 22.85
N TYR A 147 3.94 8.36 22.50
CA TYR A 147 3.85 9.23 21.33
C TYR A 147 3.36 10.64 21.66
N ILE A 148 4.19 11.66 21.37
CA ILE A 148 3.77 13.07 21.38
C ILE A 148 3.20 13.37 19.99
N ARG A 149 1.92 13.76 19.92
CA ARG A 149 1.22 14.02 18.64
C ARG A 149 0.57 15.39 18.63
N GLN A 150 0.74 16.12 17.53
CA GLN A 150 0.01 17.34 17.24
C GLN A 150 -0.79 17.15 15.96
N ILE A 151 -2.11 17.30 16.07
CA ILE A 151 -3.05 17.16 14.95
C ILE A 151 -3.78 18.49 14.78
N SER A 152 -3.80 18.99 13.54
CA SER A 152 -4.58 20.15 13.11
C SER A 152 -5.40 19.82 11.87
N ALA A 153 -6.63 20.34 11.83
CA ALA A 153 -7.50 20.23 10.67
C ALA A 153 -7.27 21.39 9.68
N SER A 154 -6.82 22.55 10.15
CA SER A 154 -6.59 23.75 9.33
C SER A 154 -5.41 24.57 9.88
N PRO A 155 -4.23 24.56 9.23
CA PRO A 155 -3.90 23.70 8.08
C PRO A 155 -3.93 22.21 8.45
N SER A 156 -4.24 21.33 7.48
CA SER A 156 -4.37 19.90 7.73
C SER A 156 -2.99 19.26 7.90
N TYR A 157 -2.61 18.90 9.13
CA TYR A 157 -1.37 18.20 9.41
C TYR A 157 -1.42 17.29 10.64
N VAL A 158 -0.52 16.32 10.65
CA VAL A 158 -0.23 15.42 11.78
C VAL A 158 1.27 15.40 11.99
N VAL A 159 1.73 15.85 13.15
CA VAL A 159 3.11 15.67 13.61
C VAL A 159 3.13 14.60 14.70
N SER A 160 4.07 13.68 14.63
CA SER A 160 4.29 12.65 15.64
C SER A 160 5.76 12.52 16.01
N PHE A 161 6.01 12.39 17.31
CA PHE A 161 7.29 12.04 17.90
C PHE A 161 7.11 10.81 18.79
N THR A 162 8.13 9.98 18.88
CA THR A 162 8.23 8.96 19.92
C THR A 162 9.06 9.47 21.09
N ASP A 163 8.78 9.02 22.32
CA ASP A 163 9.63 9.36 23.48
C ASP A 163 11.09 8.97 23.23
N ALA A 164 11.31 7.79 22.64
CA ALA A 164 12.63 7.32 22.22
C ALA A 164 13.30 8.25 21.20
N GLY A 165 12.55 8.72 20.19
CA GLY A 165 13.05 9.67 19.19
C GLY A 165 13.46 11.01 19.81
N VAL A 166 12.66 11.55 20.75
CA VAL A 166 12.99 12.81 21.44
C VAL A 166 14.24 12.66 22.31
N ARG A 167 14.39 11.54 23.03
CA ARG A 167 15.60 11.23 23.80
C ARG A 167 16.83 11.15 22.90
N LEU A 168 16.72 10.41 21.81
CA LEU A 168 17.79 10.27 20.81
C LEU A 168 18.18 11.62 20.21
N PHE A 169 17.20 12.49 19.92
CA PHE A 169 17.44 13.86 19.49
C PHE A 169 18.21 14.67 20.53
N HIS A 170 17.79 14.61 21.80
CA HIS A 170 18.47 15.33 22.86
C HIS A 170 19.95 14.93 23.01
N GLU A 171 20.24 13.64 22.86
CA GLU A 171 21.60 13.09 22.96
C GLU A 171 22.47 13.44 21.74
N LEU A 172 21.91 13.31 20.52
CA LEU A 172 22.70 13.38 19.28
C LEU A 172 22.68 14.75 18.58
N ALA A 173 21.76 15.65 18.90
CA ALA A 173 21.62 16.93 18.19
C ALA A 173 22.88 17.81 18.25
N LYS A 174 23.78 17.59 19.22
CA LYS A 174 25.05 18.32 19.35
C LYS A 174 26.16 17.78 18.47
N THR A 175 26.07 16.52 18.05
CA THR A 175 27.18 15.77 17.45
C THR A 175 26.86 15.22 16.06
N VAL A 176 25.59 15.10 15.71
CA VAL A 176 25.13 14.47 14.47
C VAL A 176 24.27 15.45 13.67
N PRO A 177 24.53 15.64 12.37
CA PRO A 177 23.70 16.49 11.53
C PRO A 177 22.29 15.89 11.37
N LEU A 178 21.30 16.78 11.40
CA LEU A 178 19.91 16.46 11.12
C LEU A 178 19.61 16.59 9.64
N HIS A 179 18.88 15.62 9.10
CA HIS A 179 18.42 15.66 7.72
C HIS A 179 16.91 15.80 7.67
N TRP A 180 16.44 16.69 6.79
CA TRP A 180 15.05 16.75 6.39
C TRP A 180 14.84 15.76 5.26
N ASP A 181 14.20 14.63 5.55
CA ASP A 181 13.79 13.68 4.54
C ASP A 181 12.39 14.06 4.04
N ALA A 182 12.37 14.79 2.93
CA ALA A 182 11.17 14.98 2.15
C ALA A 182 11.16 13.89 1.07
N THR A 183 10.49 12.77 1.32
CA THR A 183 10.40 11.68 0.33
C THR A 183 9.65 12.11 -0.95
N GLY A 184 9.13 13.34 -1.02
CA GLY A 184 8.55 13.99 -2.20
C GLY A 184 7.35 13.25 -2.80
N SER A 185 6.96 12.16 -2.17
CA SER A 185 5.99 11.20 -2.67
C SER A 185 4.68 11.50 -1.99
N VAL A 186 3.65 11.75 -2.79
CA VAL A 186 2.28 11.83 -2.28
C VAL A 186 1.96 10.51 -1.58
N THR A 187 1.89 10.54 -0.25
CA THR A 187 1.61 9.35 0.53
C THR A 187 0.14 8.97 0.42
N TRP A 188 -0.72 9.98 0.23
CA TRP A 188 -2.15 9.78 0.11
C TRP A 188 -2.84 10.95 -0.58
N LYS A 189 -3.92 10.66 -1.34
CA LYS A 189 -4.83 11.68 -1.89
C LYS A 189 -6.23 11.43 -1.40
N ASP A 190 -6.90 12.48 -0.94
CA ASP A 190 -8.31 12.47 -0.58
C ASP A 190 -9.04 13.65 -1.24
N GLY A 191 -9.84 13.34 -2.26
CA GLY A 191 -10.43 14.35 -3.13
C GLY A 191 -9.37 15.25 -3.77
N ASN A 192 -9.42 16.55 -3.46
CA ASN A 192 -8.48 17.57 -3.95
C ASN A 192 -7.28 17.80 -3.01
N LYS A 193 -7.24 17.12 -1.84
CA LYS A 193 -6.14 17.27 -0.90
C LYS A 193 -5.06 16.22 -1.17
N GLU A 194 -3.83 16.67 -1.30
CA GLU A 194 -2.65 15.81 -1.39
C GLU A 194 -1.92 15.86 -0.05
N TYR A 195 -1.71 14.71 0.55
CA TYR A 195 -0.95 14.57 1.79
C TYR A 195 0.47 14.14 1.47
N LEU A 196 1.42 14.91 1.96
CA LEU A 196 2.85 14.72 1.80
C LEU A 196 3.43 14.24 3.12
N TYR A 197 4.42 13.36 3.05
CA TYR A 197 5.16 12.90 4.22
C TYR A 197 6.54 13.53 4.26
N TYR A 198 6.88 14.03 5.43
CA TYR A 198 8.16 14.59 5.79
C TYR A 198 8.64 13.89 7.05
N ALA A 199 9.94 13.65 7.14
CA ALA A 199 10.56 13.16 8.36
C ALA A 199 11.82 13.97 8.67
N ILE A 200 12.08 14.16 9.96
CA ILE A 200 13.38 14.58 10.45
C ILE A 200 14.11 13.31 10.85
N VAL A 201 15.29 13.07 10.27
CA VAL A 201 16.01 11.81 10.42
C VAL A 201 17.47 12.03 10.83
N PHE A 202 18.00 11.09 11.61
CA PHE A 202 19.43 10.95 11.84
C PHE A 202 20.06 9.89 10.93
N PRO A 203 21.35 10.03 10.59
CA PRO A 203 22.18 8.90 10.21
C PRO A 203 22.10 7.81 11.27
N ASN A 204 21.83 6.57 10.87
CA ASN A 204 21.66 5.49 11.82
C ASN A 204 23.00 5.12 12.51
N PRO A 205 23.10 5.26 13.85
CA PRO A 205 24.37 5.11 14.56
C PRO A 205 24.81 3.65 14.76
N THR A 206 23.92 2.66 14.61
CA THR A 206 24.20 1.26 14.94
C THR A 206 24.77 0.41 13.81
N ARG A 207 24.87 0.94 12.58
CA ARG A 207 25.44 0.20 11.43
C ARG A 207 26.44 1.08 10.69
N GLN A 208 27.68 1.04 11.18
CA GLN A 208 28.88 1.58 10.52
C GLN A 208 29.78 0.45 9.99
N GLU A 209 29.21 -0.70 9.59
CA GLU A 209 30.00 -1.70 8.86
C GLU A 209 30.21 -1.22 7.42
N GLU A 210 31.47 -1.18 7.00
CA GLU A 210 31.92 -0.63 5.72
C GLU A 210 31.18 -1.28 4.54
N GLY A 211 30.36 -0.50 3.84
CA GLY A 211 29.80 -0.87 2.53
C GLY A 211 28.28 -1.06 2.46
N GLU A 212 27.55 -1.12 3.58
CA GLU A 212 26.09 -1.19 3.55
C GLU A 212 25.42 0.18 3.74
N LYS A 213 24.52 0.55 2.83
CA LYS A 213 23.66 1.75 3.00
C LYS A 213 22.72 1.52 4.20
N SER A 214 23.02 2.17 5.31
CA SER A 214 22.19 2.13 6.51
C SER A 214 20.96 3.03 6.34
N SER A 215 19.77 2.51 6.67
CA SER A 215 18.53 3.29 6.63
C SER A 215 18.53 4.35 7.73
N PRO A 216 18.20 5.61 7.43
CA PRO A 216 18.19 6.69 8.43
C PRO A 216 17.12 6.44 9.51
N CYS A 217 17.37 6.94 10.72
CA CYS A 217 16.48 6.77 11.88
C CYS A 217 15.53 7.97 11.99
N PRO A 218 14.20 7.81 11.82
CA PRO A 218 13.25 8.91 11.94
C PRO A 218 13.02 9.30 13.40
N ILE A 219 13.12 10.61 13.66
CA ILE A 219 12.96 11.26 14.97
C ILE A 219 11.56 11.85 15.10
N ALA A 220 11.14 12.54 14.04
CA ALA A 220 9.87 13.21 13.93
C ALA A 220 9.28 12.95 12.55
N GLU A 221 7.99 12.71 12.50
CA GLU A 221 7.26 12.46 11.27
C GLU A 221 6.15 13.50 11.15
N LEU A 222 5.97 14.04 9.94
CA LEU A 222 4.96 15.03 9.60
C LEU A 222 4.23 14.57 8.35
N ILE A 223 2.90 14.50 8.44
CA ILE A 223 2.01 14.39 7.29
C ILE A 223 1.30 15.73 7.15
N SER A 224 1.39 16.38 5.98
CA SER A 224 0.86 17.72 5.75
C SER A 224 0.25 17.87 4.36
N THR A 225 -0.78 18.70 4.23
CA THR A 225 -1.26 19.16 2.92
C THR A 225 -0.51 20.39 2.40
N ASN A 226 0.34 20.99 3.22
CA ASN A 226 1.13 22.14 2.82
C ASN A 226 2.50 21.67 2.30
N GLN A 227 2.83 22.04 1.07
CA GLN A 227 4.21 22.08 0.61
C GLN A 227 4.90 23.28 1.27
N SER A 228 5.37 23.10 2.49
CA SER A 228 6.35 24.01 3.05
C SER A 228 7.73 23.48 2.65
N GLU A 229 8.27 23.98 1.54
CA GLU A 229 9.73 24.06 1.45
C GLU A 229 10.20 24.87 2.67
N PRO A 230 11.26 24.46 3.37
CA PRO A 230 11.85 25.29 4.40
C PRO A 230 12.40 26.54 3.72
N THR A 231 11.60 27.60 3.64
CA THR A 231 12.09 28.91 3.22
C THR A 231 12.96 29.41 4.36
N PRO A 232 14.28 29.59 4.18
CA PRO A 232 15.06 30.28 5.18
C PRO A 232 14.43 31.67 5.32
N SER A 233 13.96 31.98 6.53
CA SER A 233 13.48 33.31 6.85
C SER A 233 14.62 34.28 6.55
N GLN A 234 14.42 35.14 5.57
CA GLN A 234 15.23 36.34 5.45
C GLN A 234 14.97 37.15 6.70
N GLN A 235 15.92 37.11 7.64
CA GLN A 235 15.96 38.05 8.75
C GLN A 235 16.18 39.44 8.15
N SER A 236 15.19 40.32 8.31
CA SER A 236 15.31 41.77 8.14
C SER A 236 15.53 42.41 9.51
#